data_AF-A2SMK6-F1
#
_entry.id   AF-A2SMK6-F1
#
_cell.length_a   1.000
_cell.length_b   1.000
_cell.length_c   1.000
_cell.angle_alpha   90.00
_cell.angle_beta   90.00
_cell.angle_gamma   90.00
#
_symmetry.space_group_name_H-M   'P 1'
#
loop_
_entity.id
_entity.type
_entity.pdbx_description
1 polymer ?
#
loop_
_entity_poly.entity_id
_entity_poly.type
_entity_poly.pdbx_seq_one_letter_code
_entity_poly.pdbx_strand_id
1 'polypeptide(L)'
;MATELLSTTLQTSASQVDWVTQLAGGANLVDGKPTWEHAETAKHDLNVMLRCCEAELETMQRTGLVAAPFYFERAAILLRKAKEFEREVIVCERYLRAVDAFYASAASSGHADVRKGPTCVAIQRRLVKARELAGKLQTST
;
A
#
# COMPACT_ATOMS: atom_id res chain seq x y z
N MET A 1 25.19 47.43 20.75
CA MET A 1 25.06 45.98 21.00
C MET A 1 23.58 45.63 21.05
N ALA A 2 23.01 45.35 19.89
CA ALA A 2 21.65 44.84 19.74
C ALA A 2 21.79 43.55 18.93
N THR A 3 22.20 42.49 19.63
CA THR A 3 22.55 41.21 19.04
C THR A 3 21.29 40.34 19.02
N GLU A 4 20.78 40.14 17.81
CA GLU A 4 20.14 38.91 17.31
C GLU A 4 19.39 38.05 18.34
N LEU A 5 18.09 38.33 18.53
CA LEU A 5 17.17 37.40 19.21
C LEU A 5 15.81 37.29 18.50
N LEU A 6 15.79 37.35 17.17
CA LEU A 6 14.57 37.20 16.37
C LEU A 6 14.77 36.38 15.08
N SER A 7 15.56 35.29 15.15
CA SER A 7 15.62 34.31 14.06
C SER A 7 15.20 32.89 14.48
N THR A 8 14.87 32.64 15.75
CA THR A 8 14.47 31.30 16.23
C THR A 8 12.95 31.09 16.22
N THR A 9 12.25 31.65 15.24
CA THR A 9 10.80 31.39 15.05
C THR A 9 10.47 30.97 13.62
N LEU A 10 11.41 30.27 12.98
CA LEU A 10 11.22 29.62 11.69
C LEU A 10 11.72 28.18 11.78
N GLN A 11 10.92 27.26 12.35
CA GLN A 11 10.75 25.87 11.90
C GLN A 11 10.02 25.04 12.96
N THR A 12 8.72 25.29 13.10
CA THR A 12 7.84 24.39 13.85
C THR A 12 6.69 23.95 12.94
N SER A 13 7.02 23.24 11.87
CA SER A 13 6.04 22.47 11.07
C SER A 13 6.63 21.24 10.37
N ALA A 14 7.90 20.91 10.59
CA ALA A 14 8.55 19.69 10.11
C ALA A 14 8.80 18.64 11.21
N SER A 15 8.40 18.92 12.45
CA SER A 15 8.77 18.13 13.64
C SER A 15 7.69 17.17 14.14
N GLN A 16 6.58 17.01 13.42
CA GLN A 16 5.78 15.78 13.53
C GLN A 16 6.36 14.81 12.52
N VAL A 17 7.53 14.27 12.84
CA VAL A 17 8.09 13.18 12.05
C VAL A 17 7.01 12.14 11.92
N ASP A 18 6.74 11.70 10.69
CA ASP A 18 5.82 10.62 10.43
C ASP A 18 6.26 9.41 11.28
N TRP A 19 5.53 9.16 12.37
CA TRP A 19 5.87 8.15 13.35
C TRP A 19 5.83 6.76 12.71
N VAL A 20 5.02 6.58 11.66
CA VAL A 20 5.02 5.37 10.83
C VAL A 20 6.35 5.26 10.10
N THR A 21 6.86 6.34 9.51
CA THR A 21 8.18 6.36 8.86
C THR A 21 9.29 5.96 9.83
N GLN A 22 9.29 6.51 11.05
CA GLN A 22 10.28 6.12 12.06
C GLN A 22 10.15 4.65 12.45
N LEU A 23 8.94 4.20 12.78
CA LEU A 23 8.66 2.83 13.22
C LEU A 23 8.99 1.81 12.13
N ALA A 24 8.72 2.17 10.87
CA ALA A 24 9.01 1.35 9.71
C ALA A 24 10.48 1.42 9.27
N GLY A 25 11.31 2.25 9.89
CA GLY A 25 12.70 2.49 9.45
C GLY A 25 12.77 2.95 7.99
N GLY A 26 11.81 3.77 7.57
CA GLY A 26 11.69 4.28 6.20
C GLY A 26 11.06 3.33 5.17
N ALA A 27 10.60 2.14 5.56
CA ALA A 27 10.01 1.17 4.62
C ALA A 27 8.73 1.65 3.93
N ASN A 28 8.04 2.64 4.49
CA ASN A 28 6.85 3.26 3.90
C ASN A 28 7.19 4.34 2.85
N LEU A 29 8.47 4.62 2.58
CA LEU A 29 8.88 5.65 1.64
C LEU A 29 9.05 5.09 0.23
N VAL A 30 8.39 5.73 -0.73
CA VAL A 30 8.56 5.53 -2.17
C VAL A 30 9.04 6.86 -2.75
N ASP A 31 10.20 6.86 -3.43
CA ASP A 31 10.83 8.08 -3.96
C ASP A 31 11.00 9.19 -2.91
N GLY A 32 11.35 8.80 -1.68
CA GLY A 32 11.56 9.71 -0.55
C GLY A 32 10.27 10.28 0.07
N LYS A 33 9.10 9.83 -0.39
CA LYS A 33 7.79 10.28 0.11
C LYS A 33 7.00 9.12 0.69
N PRO A 34 6.22 9.33 1.76
CA PRO A 34 5.35 8.30 2.30
C PRO A 34 4.28 7.87 1.29
N THR A 35 3.83 6.62 1.36
CA THR A 35 2.87 6.04 0.41
C THR A 35 1.60 6.89 0.21
N TRP A 36 1.10 7.55 1.27
CA TRP A 36 -0.14 8.34 1.20
C TRP A 36 -0.04 9.58 0.31
N GLU A 37 1.14 10.19 0.15
CA GLU A 37 1.32 11.29 -0.81
C GLU A 37 1.14 10.82 -2.26
N HIS A 38 1.53 9.59 -2.57
CA HIS A 38 1.37 8.99 -3.89
C HIS A 38 -0.07 8.62 -4.19
N ALA A 39 -0.89 8.35 -3.17
CA ALA A 39 -2.32 8.11 -3.33
C ALA A 39 -3.06 9.33 -3.91
N GLU A 40 -2.55 10.54 -3.66
CA GLU A 40 -3.12 11.78 -4.20
C GLU A 40 -2.54 12.13 -5.56
N THR A 41 -1.21 12.04 -5.69
CA THR A 41 -0.47 12.61 -6.83
C THR A 41 -0.16 11.62 -7.94
N ALA A 42 -0.04 10.33 -7.61
CA ALA A 42 0.48 9.29 -8.52
C ALA A 42 -0.41 8.04 -8.60
N LYS A 43 -1.66 8.09 -8.13
CA LYS A 43 -2.60 6.93 -8.14
C LYS A 43 -2.89 6.33 -9.52
N HIS A 44 -2.53 7.01 -10.60
CA HIS A 44 -2.72 6.53 -11.97
C HIS A 44 -1.45 5.93 -12.58
N ASP A 45 -0.32 5.98 -11.87
CA ASP A 45 0.95 5.40 -12.29
C ASP A 45 1.07 3.96 -11.74
N LEU A 46 1.15 2.98 -12.64
CA LEU A 46 1.22 1.57 -12.27
C LEU A 46 2.51 1.25 -11.51
N ASN A 47 3.65 1.79 -11.94
CA ASN A 47 4.94 1.49 -11.32
C ASN A 47 5.02 2.06 -9.91
N VAL A 48 4.50 3.28 -9.71
CA VAL A 48 4.41 3.87 -8.36
C VAL A 48 3.49 3.05 -7.47
N MET A 49 2.29 2.67 -7.94
CA MET A 49 1.36 1.87 -7.13
C MET A 49 1.91 0.49 -6.75
N LEU A 50 2.66 -0.16 -7.65
CA LEU A 50 3.32 -1.42 -7.32
C LEU A 50 4.41 -1.24 -6.27
N ARG A 51 5.21 -0.19 -6.34
CA ARG A 51 6.20 0.13 -5.31
C ARG A 51 5.54 0.47 -3.96
N CYS A 52 4.41 1.16 -3.98
CA CYS A 52 3.61 1.37 -2.77
C CYS A 52 3.10 0.04 -2.19
N CYS A 53 2.69 -0.93 -3.03
CA CYS A 53 2.29 -2.26 -2.55
C CYS A 53 3.43 -2.94 -1.78
N GLU A 54 4.67 -2.88 -2.28
CA GLU A 54 5.84 -3.44 -1.58
C GLU A 54 6.10 -2.71 -0.25
N ALA A 55 6.11 -1.37 -0.29
CA ALA A 55 6.32 -0.54 0.88
C ALA A 55 5.28 -0.81 2.00
N GLU A 56 4.01 -1.02 1.65
CA GLU A 56 2.95 -1.35 2.61
C GLU A 56 3.15 -2.73 3.25
N LEU A 57 3.55 -3.75 2.47
CA LEU A 57 3.83 -5.08 3.03
C LEU A 57 5.04 -5.04 3.96
N GLU A 58 6.10 -4.35 3.57
CA GLU A 58 7.31 -4.20 4.39
C GLU A 58 7.03 -3.40 5.67
N THR A 59 6.24 -2.33 5.57
CA THR A 59 5.76 -1.56 6.71
C THR A 59 4.95 -2.42 7.66
N MET A 60 4.03 -3.24 7.14
CA MET A 60 3.25 -4.16 7.97
C MET A 60 4.13 -5.15 8.74
N GLN A 61 5.17 -5.70 8.10
CA GLN A 61 6.12 -6.61 8.74
C GLN A 61 6.92 -5.94 9.86
N ARG A 62 7.29 -4.66 9.70
CA ARG A 62 8.13 -3.94 10.68
C ARG A 62 7.35 -3.33 11.83
N THR A 63 6.14 -2.86 11.55
CA THR A 63 5.37 -2.04 12.49
C THR A 63 4.23 -2.79 13.16
N GLY A 64 3.79 -3.92 12.60
CA GLY A 64 2.56 -4.59 13.02
C GLY A 64 1.29 -3.84 12.63
N LEU A 65 1.37 -2.79 11.82
CA LEU A 65 0.19 -2.12 11.25
C LEU A 65 -0.26 -2.86 10.00
N VAL A 66 -1.56 -3.13 9.89
CA VAL A 66 -2.08 -3.84 8.71
C VAL A 66 -1.91 -3.01 7.43
N ALA A 67 -1.40 -3.63 6.38
CA ALA A 67 -1.18 -2.99 5.07
C ALA A 67 -2.47 -2.40 4.51
N ALA A 68 -2.40 -1.18 3.96
CA ALA A 68 -3.58 -0.50 3.43
C ALA A 68 -4.03 -1.14 2.10
N PRO A 69 -5.32 -1.54 1.95
CA PRO A 69 -5.81 -2.18 0.72
C PRO A 69 -5.81 -1.28 -0.52
N PHE A 70 -5.78 0.05 -0.34
CA PHE A 70 -5.95 1.03 -1.42
C PHE A 70 -4.97 0.80 -2.59
N TYR A 71 -3.68 0.67 -2.28
CA TYR A 71 -2.64 0.57 -3.31
C TYR A 71 -2.76 -0.73 -4.12
N PHE A 72 -3.12 -1.83 -3.47
CA PHE A 72 -3.33 -3.12 -4.11
C PHE A 72 -4.55 -3.11 -5.03
N GLU A 73 -5.68 -2.53 -4.58
CA GLU A 73 -6.82 -2.36 -5.47
C GLU A 73 -6.45 -1.48 -6.67
N ARG A 74 -5.70 -0.40 -6.43
CA ARG A 74 -5.32 0.54 -7.48
C ARG A 74 -4.38 -0.09 -8.50
N ALA A 75 -3.34 -0.81 -8.05
CA ALA A 75 -2.46 -1.57 -8.92
C ALA A 75 -3.24 -2.62 -9.72
N ALA A 76 -4.16 -3.36 -9.09
CA ALA A 76 -5.01 -4.34 -9.78
C ALA A 76 -5.88 -3.70 -10.89
N ILE A 77 -6.46 -2.53 -10.64
CA ILE A 77 -7.20 -1.75 -11.66
C ILE A 77 -6.30 -1.41 -12.86
N LEU A 78 -5.09 -0.93 -12.60
CA LEU A 78 -4.16 -0.49 -13.65
C LEU A 78 -3.64 -1.67 -14.47
N LEU A 79 -3.29 -2.79 -13.82
CA LEU A 79 -2.89 -4.02 -14.50
C LEU A 79 -4.00 -4.56 -15.40
N ARG A 80 -5.24 -4.56 -14.93
CA ARG A 80 -6.40 -4.95 -15.74
C ARG A 80 -6.56 -4.09 -16.99
N LYS A 81 -6.36 -2.78 -16.87
CA LYS A 81 -6.40 -1.85 -18.01
C LYS A 81 -5.29 -2.14 -19.01
N ALA A 82 -4.11 -2.54 -18.54
CA ALA A 82 -2.98 -2.97 -19.36
C ALA A 82 -3.13 -4.41 -19.89
N LYS A 83 -4.21 -5.12 -19.55
CA LYS A 83 -4.44 -6.55 -19.85
C LYS A 83 -3.37 -7.49 -19.28
N GLU A 84 -2.67 -7.06 -18.23
CA GLU A 84 -1.66 -7.85 -17.53
C GLU A 84 -2.31 -8.71 -16.42
N PHE A 85 -3.20 -9.62 -16.82
CA PHE A 85 -4.06 -10.36 -15.89
C PHE A 85 -3.27 -11.26 -14.91
N GLU A 86 -2.17 -11.87 -15.34
CA GLU A 86 -1.31 -12.67 -14.46
C GLU A 86 -0.70 -11.84 -13.33
N ARG A 87 -0.23 -10.64 -13.65
CA ARG A 87 0.28 -9.72 -12.62
C ARG A 87 -0.84 -9.21 -11.71
N GLU A 88 -2.05 -8.99 -12.24
CA GLU A 88 -3.21 -8.64 -11.43
C GLU A 88 -3.51 -9.74 -10.40
N VAL A 89 -3.46 -11.02 -10.81
CA VAL A 89 -3.60 -12.18 -9.92
C VAL A 89 -2.54 -12.14 -8.83
N ILE A 90 -1.26 -11.98 -9.20
CA ILE A 90 -0.14 -11.95 -8.23
C ILE A 90 -0.33 -10.85 -7.19
N VAL A 91 -0.66 -9.62 -7.60
CA VAL A 91 -0.85 -8.48 -6.68
C VAL A 91 -2.01 -8.75 -5.71
N CYS A 92 -3.16 -9.22 -6.22
CA CYS A 92 -4.31 -9.53 -5.38
C CYS A 92 -4.01 -10.67 -4.39
N GLU A 93 -3.37 -11.74 -4.86
CA GLU A 93 -3.04 -12.89 -4.00
C GLU A 93 -2.06 -12.52 -2.90
N ARG A 94 -1.02 -11.74 -3.23
CA ARG A 94 -0.03 -11.31 -2.25
C ARG A 94 -0.67 -10.50 -1.13
N TYR A 95 -1.54 -9.55 -1.46
CA TYR A 95 -2.28 -8.79 -0.44
C TYR A 95 -3.13 -9.70 0.44
N LEU A 96 -4.00 -10.51 -0.17
CA LEU A 96 -4.95 -11.35 0.56
C LEU A 96 -4.25 -12.34 1.48
N ARG A 97 -3.20 -13.01 1.00
CA ARG A 97 -2.38 -13.91 1.84
C ARG A 97 -1.74 -13.17 3.00
N ALA A 98 -1.22 -11.96 2.77
CA ALA A 98 -0.53 -11.20 3.80
C ALA A 98 -1.49 -10.72 4.90
N VAL A 99 -2.69 -10.24 4.55
CA VAL A 99 -3.69 -9.86 5.56
C VAL A 99 -4.29 -11.07 6.26
N ASP A 100 -4.52 -12.18 5.56
CA ASP A 100 -4.98 -13.41 6.21
C ASP A 100 -3.96 -13.92 7.23
N ALA A 101 -2.67 -13.89 6.90
CA ALA A 101 -1.59 -14.23 7.83
C ALA A 101 -1.54 -13.27 9.02
N PHE A 102 -1.70 -11.96 8.79
CA PHE A 102 -1.74 -10.95 9.85
C PHE A 102 -2.85 -11.24 10.86
N TYR A 103 -4.09 -11.48 10.39
CA TYR A 103 -5.23 -11.77 11.28
C TYR A 103 -5.26 -13.19 11.86
N ALA A 104 -4.52 -14.13 11.28
CA ALA A 104 -4.30 -15.44 11.89
C ALA A 104 -3.29 -15.38 13.06
N SER A 105 -2.52 -14.29 13.17
CA SER A 105 -1.53 -14.10 14.23
C SER A 105 -2.11 -13.38 15.46
N ALA A 106 -1.45 -13.56 16.61
CA ALA A 106 -1.78 -12.83 17.84
C ALA A 106 -1.61 -11.30 17.74
N ALA A 107 -0.88 -10.81 16.72
CA ALA A 107 -0.66 -9.39 16.46
C ALA A 107 -1.93 -8.64 16.04
N SER A 108 -3.01 -9.35 15.72
CA SER A 108 -4.27 -8.75 15.28
C SER A 108 -5.19 -8.25 16.40
N SER A 109 -4.90 -8.56 17.66
CA SER A 109 -5.72 -8.12 18.80
C SER A 109 -5.81 -6.57 18.83
N GLY A 110 -7.03 -6.03 18.88
CA GLY A 110 -7.28 -4.58 18.90
C GLY A 110 -7.30 -3.89 17.53
N HIS A 111 -7.05 -4.60 16.43
CA HIS A 111 -7.14 -4.03 15.08
C HIS A 111 -8.55 -4.19 14.48
N ALA A 112 -9.04 -3.17 13.78
CA ALA A 112 -10.22 -3.31 12.92
C ALA A 112 -9.92 -4.35 11.82
N ASP A 113 -10.87 -5.25 11.52
CA ASP A 113 -10.67 -6.29 10.51
C ASP A 113 -10.85 -5.73 9.08
N VAL A 114 -9.75 -5.34 8.44
CA VAL A 114 -9.78 -4.74 7.09
C VAL A 114 -10.30 -5.71 6.02
N ARG A 115 -10.32 -7.03 6.30
CA ARG A 115 -10.84 -8.03 5.37
C ARG A 115 -12.35 -7.90 5.16
N LYS A 116 -13.05 -7.29 6.13
CA LYS A 116 -14.48 -6.97 6.05
C LYS A 116 -14.75 -5.64 5.34
N GLY A 117 -13.71 -4.86 5.04
CA GLY A 117 -13.82 -3.57 4.38
C GLY A 117 -14.16 -3.68 2.89
N PRO A 118 -14.80 -2.64 2.30
CA PRO A 118 -15.23 -2.66 0.91
C PRO A 118 -14.08 -2.85 -0.08
N THR A 119 -12.91 -2.25 0.20
CA THR A 119 -11.71 -2.34 -0.65
C THR A 119 -11.14 -3.75 -0.68
N CYS A 120 -11.10 -4.46 0.46
CA CYS A 120 -10.65 -5.85 0.49
C CYS A 120 -11.61 -6.79 -0.26
N VAL A 121 -12.92 -6.57 -0.10
CA VAL A 121 -13.95 -7.30 -0.88
C VAL A 121 -13.79 -7.04 -2.38
N ALA A 122 -13.47 -5.81 -2.78
CA ALA A 122 -13.20 -5.49 -4.18
C ALA A 122 -11.96 -6.24 -4.71
N ILE A 123 -10.88 -6.33 -3.94
CA ILE A 123 -9.68 -7.11 -4.30
C ILE A 123 -10.01 -8.60 -4.49
N GLN A 124 -10.82 -9.19 -3.59
CA GLN A 124 -11.26 -10.60 -3.74
C GLN A 124 -12.03 -10.82 -5.05
N ARG A 125 -12.96 -9.92 -5.38
CA ARG A 125 -13.74 -9.99 -6.63
C ARG A 125 -12.84 -9.82 -7.87
N ARG A 126 -11.85 -8.94 -7.79
CA ARG A 126 -10.85 -8.73 -8.86
C ARG A 126 -10.02 -9.98 -9.08
N LEU A 127 -9.55 -10.63 -8.02
CA LEU A 127 -8.78 -11.87 -8.11
C LEU A 127 -9.54 -12.95 -8.89
N VAL A 128 -10.80 -13.22 -8.52
CA VAL A 128 -11.66 -14.19 -9.23
C VAL A 128 -11.70 -13.85 -10.72
N LYS A 129 -11.99 -12.58 -11.04
CA LYS A 129 -12.11 -12.16 -12.44
C LYS A 129 -10.79 -12.19 -13.19
N ALA A 130 -9.67 -11.87 -12.54
CA ALA A 130 -8.35 -11.86 -13.14
C ALA A 130 -7.93 -13.29 -13.52
N ARG A 131 -8.18 -14.28 -12.65
CA ARG A 131 -7.94 -15.70 -12.94
C ARG A 131 -8.74 -16.19 -14.14
N GLU A 132 -10.01 -15.83 -14.25
CA GLU A 132 -10.83 -16.15 -15.44
C GLU A 132 -10.23 -15.58 -16.73
N LEU A 133 -9.74 -14.34 -16.70
CA LEU A 133 -9.20 -13.66 -17.87
C LEU A 133 -7.82 -14.21 -18.26
N ALA A 134 -6.97 -14.52 -17.27
CA ALA A 134 -5.70 -15.18 -17.47
C ALA A 134 -5.87 -16.55 -18.14
N GLY A 135 -6.78 -17.40 -17.63
CA GLY A 135 -7.07 -18.71 -18.22
C GLY A 135 -7.57 -18.62 -19.66
N LYS A 136 -8.45 -17.65 -19.98
CA LYS A 136 -8.92 -17.43 -21.36
C LYS A 136 -7.80 -17.08 -22.33
N LEU A 137 -6.83 -16.28 -21.89
CA LEU A 137 -5.69 -15.89 -22.72
C LEU A 137 -4.80 -17.09 -23.05
N GLN A 138 -4.57 -17.98 -22.07
CA GLN A 138 -3.79 -19.20 -22.25
C GLN A 138 -4.47 -20.19 -23.21
N THR A 139 -5.80 -20.28 -23.21
CA THR A 139 -6.56 -21.15 -24.13
C THR A 139 -6.74 -20.58 -25.54
N SER A 140 -6.41 -19.31 -25.77
CA SER A 140 -6.58 -18.63 -27.06
C SER A 140 -5.28 -18.51 -27.87
N THR A 141 -4.18 -19.07 -27.37
CA THR A 141 -2.85 -19.09 -27.99
C THR A 141 -2.54 -20.49 -28.48
#